data_AF-A0AAN7HHJ1-F1
#
_entry.id   AF-A0AAN7HHJ1-F1
#
_cell.length_a   1.000
_cell.length_b   1.000
_cell.length_c   1.000
_cell.angle_alpha   90.00
_cell.angle_beta   90.00
_cell.angle_gamma   90.00
#
_symmetry.space_group_name_H-M   'P 1'
#
loop_
_entity.id
_entity.type
_entity.pdbx_description
1 polymer ?
#
loop_
_entity_poly.entity_id
_entity_poly.type
_entity_poly.pdbx_seq_one_letter_code
_entity_poly.pdbx_strand_id
1 'polypeptide(L)'
;MRASTVLSMRLGALAPVARGATLNMFVGNLVPPASIYSLEFDDETNDFKVLRNNTAHSSHAWIAFDHAKENIYGSSLNTSTLANYRVLNETTIELTHSITATGSCTNTTSPFVTAMSSEPYLVFSASWPDPNACAMSLSTSRTGAVDRVLDTWSYINTSGIHGLALSPTPQRNPPHHNRTGHRQQLIYSADLNGDFLWTHSIDLATGRAAEVARFAVSPGTHPRHLAVHPNGERLYAVHESANSVAEYALDEATGAVRAEVVSHPLIPPGVDPERYWSAEVMLGPPGATVAGGRYLWATARARDDDAVGYVSVFLVGADGGIVERMLRVPTTTRGEYAAMTDYPEGYVLLWKLDGRRERADGLVEYRNAMAVARADVGDGGCCANAIWYS
;
A
#
# COMPACT_ATOMS: atom_id res chain seq x y z
N MET A 1 -24.94 68.74 3.63
CA MET A 1 -25.22 67.30 3.62
C MET A 1 -24.00 66.55 3.12
N ARG A 2 -23.26 65.88 4.02
CA ARG A 2 -22.82 64.48 3.90
C ARG A 2 -21.97 64.16 5.14
N ALA A 3 -22.34 63.04 5.76
CA ALA A 3 -22.04 62.67 7.12
C ALA A 3 -20.62 62.09 7.28
N SER A 4 -20.08 62.27 8.48
CA SER A 4 -18.95 61.56 9.04
C SER A 4 -19.20 60.05 9.09
N THR A 5 -18.18 59.25 8.77
CA THR A 5 -18.14 57.84 9.16
C THR A 5 -16.80 57.55 9.81
N VAL A 6 -16.88 57.26 11.11
CA VAL A 6 -15.79 56.80 11.98
C VAL A 6 -15.46 55.36 11.58
N LEU A 7 -14.21 55.10 11.20
CA LEU A 7 -13.72 53.75 10.96
C LEU A 7 -13.30 53.13 12.29
N SER A 8 -14.20 52.34 12.91
CA SER A 8 -13.86 51.52 14.07
C SER A 8 -13.00 50.34 13.63
N MET A 9 -11.76 50.28 14.10
CA MET A 9 -10.87 49.14 13.89
C MET A 9 -11.28 48.05 14.89
N ARG A 10 -12.02 47.02 14.41
CA ARG A 10 -12.30 45.83 15.21
C ARG A 10 -11.07 44.93 15.19
N LEU A 11 -10.48 44.72 16.37
CA LEU A 11 -9.56 43.60 16.62
C LEU A 11 -10.32 42.31 16.30
N GLY A 12 -9.98 41.67 15.19
CA GLY A 12 -10.39 40.30 14.91
C GLY A 12 -9.61 39.38 15.84
N ALA A 13 -10.33 38.73 16.76
CA ALA A 13 -9.79 37.65 17.56
C ALA A 13 -9.19 36.59 16.61
N LEU A 14 -7.92 36.25 16.81
CA LEU A 14 -7.33 35.03 16.27
C LEU A 14 -8.20 33.86 16.76
N ALA A 15 -8.90 33.21 15.83
CA ALA A 15 -9.50 31.92 16.11
C ALA A 15 -8.38 31.00 16.63
N PRO A 16 -8.62 30.23 17.71
CA PRO A 16 -7.65 29.24 18.12
C PRO A 16 -7.46 28.27 16.94
N VAL A 17 -6.21 28.10 16.51
CA VAL A 17 -5.83 27.01 15.62
C VAL A 17 -6.29 25.74 16.33
N ALA A 18 -7.26 25.02 15.77
CA ALA A 18 -7.69 23.74 16.28
C ALA A 18 -6.45 22.83 16.39
N ARG A 19 -6.15 22.39 17.62
CA ARG A 19 -5.15 21.37 17.93
C ARG A 19 -5.90 20.10 18.35
N GLY A 20 -5.38 18.95 17.92
CA GLY A 20 -5.94 17.61 18.14
C GLY A 20 -6.81 17.12 16.98
N ALA A 21 -6.22 16.40 16.02
CA ALA A 21 -6.95 15.63 15.02
C ALA A 21 -7.01 14.17 15.44
N THR A 22 -8.21 13.61 15.44
CA THR A 22 -8.44 12.19 15.65
C THR A 22 -8.37 11.46 14.30
N LEU A 23 -7.45 10.50 14.20
CA LEU A 23 -7.22 9.68 13.02
C LEU A 23 -7.77 8.27 13.23
N ASN A 24 -8.58 7.79 12.30
CA ASN A 24 -9.17 6.46 12.36
C ASN A 24 -8.55 5.55 11.32
N MET A 25 -8.47 4.25 11.62
CA MET A 25 -7.97 3.24 10.69
C MET A 25 -8.70 1.91 10.87
N PHE A 26 -8.64 1.09 9.83
CA PHE A 26 -9.08 -0.29 9.87
C PHE A 26 -7.90 -1.23 9.70
N VAL A 27 -7.95 -2.38 10.37
CA VAL A 27 -6.86 -3.37 10.39
C VAL A 27 -7.43 -4.75 10.12
N GLY A 28 -6.90 -5.41 9.09
CA GLY A 28 -7.23 -6.79 8.75
C GLY A 28 -6.50 -7.79 9.66
N ASN A 29 -6.87 -9.06 9.55
CA ASN A 29 -6.34 -10.11 10.40
C ASN A 29 -5.97 -11.38 9.60
N LEU A 30 -4.96 -12.12 10.05
CA LEU A 30 -4.38 -13.23 9.29
C LEU A 30 -4.98 -14.59 9.64
N VAL A 31 -5.53 -14.72 10.85
CA VAL A 31 -6.03 -15.99 11.38
C VAL A 31 -7.43 -15.84 11.98
N PRO A 32 -8.25 -16.91 11.99
CA PRO A 32 -9.55 -16.87 12.65
C PRO A 32 -9.45 -16.60 14.17
N PRO A 33 -10.49 -16.02 14.80
CA PRO A 33 -11.77 -15.60 14.23
C PRO A 33 -11.61 -14.44 13.24
N ALA A 34 -12.42 -14.43 12.17
CA ALA A 34 -12.34 -13.43 11.12
C ALA A 34 -12.75 -12.05 11.64
N SER A 35 -11.84 -11.07 11.55
CA SER A 35 -12.04 -9.74 12.12
C SER A 35 -11.45 -8.62 11.27
N ILE A 36 -12.13 -7.47 11.29
CA ILE A 36 -11.57 -6.17 10.90
C ILE A 36 -11.70 -5.23 12.10
N TYR A 37 -10.55 -4.80 12.63
CA TYR A 37 -10.50 -3.93 13.80
C TYR A 37 -10.57 -2.47 13.37
N SER A 38 -11.34 -1.67 14.08
CA SER A 38 -11.35 -0.21 13.94
C SER A 38 -10.56 0.40 15.09
N LEU A 39 -9.57 1.22 14.77
CA LEU A 39 -8.69 1.85 15.74
C LEU A 39 -8.74 3.37 15.59
N GLU A 40 -8.48 4.06 16.69
CA GLU A 40 -8.47 5.52 16.78
C GLU A 40 -7.19 6.00 17.44
N PHE A 41 -6.55 6.97 16.80
CA PHE A 41 -5.39 7.68 17.31
C PHE A 41 -5.68 9.16 17.49
N ASP A 42 -5.36 9.68 18.66
CA ASP A 42 -5.41 11.11 18.97
C ASP A 42 -3.99 11.68 18.86
N ASP A 43 -3.77 12.58 17.90
CA ASP A 43 -2.44 13.15 17.62
C ASP A 43 -1.96 14.20 18.62
N GLU A 44 -2.84 14.66 19.52
CA GLU A 44 -2.51 15.59 20.60
C GLU A 44 -2.08 14.82 21.85
N THR A 45 -2.81 13.76 22.21
CA THR A 45 -2.52 12.98 23.42
C THR A 45 -1.60 11.79 23.17
N ASN A 46 -1.45 11.37 21.91
CA ASN A 46 -0.88 10.09 21.49
C ASN A 46 -1.63 8.87 22.07
N ASP A 47 -2.91 9.02 22.44
CA ASP A 47 -3.76 7.87 22.78
C ASP A 47 -4.03 7.05 21.51
N PHE A 48 -3.85 5.73 21.58
CA PHE A 48 -4.11 4.83 20.47
C PHE A 48 -4.79 3.56 20.96
N LYS A 49 -6.00 3.31 20.48
CA LYS A 49 -6.86 2.26 21.02
C LYS A 49 -7.68 1.58 19.94
N VAL A 50 -7.99 0.31 20.20
CA VAL A 50 -9.01 -0.43 19.45
C VAL A 50 -10.38 0.06 19.90
N LEU A 51 -11.15 0.62 18.98
CA LEU A 51 -12.53 1.03 19.23
C LEU A 51 -13.51 -0.13 19.07
N ARG A 52 -13.26 -1.00 18.08
CA ARG A 52 -14.21 -2.05 17.71
C ARG A 52 -13.52 -3.24 17.05
N ASN A 53 -13.97 -4.44 17.38
CA ASN A 53 -13.70 -5.64 16.61
C ASN A 53 -14.95 -5.94 15.75
N ASN A 54 -14.88 -5.72 14.44
CA ASN A 54 -15.97 -6.09 13.53
C ASN A 54 -15.76 -7.53 13.06
N THR A 55 -16.76 -8.38 13.27
CA THR A 55 -16.75 -9.73 12.67
C THR A 55 -16.71 -9.62 11.16
N ALA A 56 -15.69 -10.25 10.57
CA ALA A 56 -15.49 -10.29 9.13
C ALA A 56 -16.01 -11.61 8.52
N HIS A 57 -16.08 -11.62 7.19
CA HIS A 57 -16.52 -12.76 6.39
C HIS A 57 -15.43 -13.84 6.36
N SER A 58 -14.18 -13.41 6.26
CA SER A 58 -12.98 -14.23 6.37
C SER A 58 -11.84 -13.43 6.99
N SER A 59 -10.76 -14.10 7.38
CA SER A 59 -9.54 -13.42 7.76
C SER A 59 -8.92 -12.77 6.53
N HIS A 60 -8.69 -11.47 6.61
CA HIS A 60 -8.22 -10.66 5.50
C HIS A 60 -6.74 -10.36 5.61
N ALA A 61 -5.94 -11.05 4.79
CA ALA A 61 -4.50 -10.85 4.69
C ALA A 61 -4.14 -9.49 4.08
N TRP A 62 -5.08 -8.89 3.34
CA TRP A 62 -4.98 -7.52 2.88
C TRP A 62 -6.36 -6.89 2.77
N ILE A 63 -6.46 -5.64 3.21
CA ILE A 63 -7.62 -4.78 2.99
C ILE A 63 -7.21 -3.50 2.27
N ALA A 64 -8.10 -2.98 1.44
CA ALA A 64 -7.91 -1.72 0.72
C ALA A 64 -9.22 -0.94 0.64
N PHE A 65 -9.15 0.39 0.69
CA PHE A 65 -10.31 1.24 0.43
C PHE A 65 -10.62 1.35 -1.07
N ASP A 66 -11.87 1.64 -1.37
CA ASP A 66 -12.22 2.29 -2.63
C ASP A 66 -11.76 3.76 -2.66
N HIS A 67 -11.87 4.39 -3.82
CA HIS A 67 -11.43 5.76 -4.05
C HIS A 67 -12.08 6.81 -3.11
N ALA A 68 -13.29 6.53 -2.61
CA ALA A 68 -14.06 7.42 -1.74
C ALA A 68 -13.96 7.05 -0.25
N LYS A 69 -13.26 5.96 0.09
CA LYS A 69 -13.26 5.33 1.42
C LYS A 69 -14.65 4.98 1.96
N GLU A 70 -15.60 4.73 1.06
CA GLU A 70 -16.95 4.28 1.40
C GLU A 70 -17.04 2.75 1.44
N ASN A 71 -16.08 2.05 0.84
CA ASN A 71 -15.98 0.60 0.82
C ASN A 71 -14.59 0.10 1.19
N ILE A 72 -14.52 -1.04 1.89
CA ILE A 72 -13.31 -1.81 2.13
C ILE A 72 -13.41 -3.12 1.35
N TYR A 73 -12.41 -3.37 0.51
CA TYR A 73 -12.20 -4.66 -0.13
C TYR A 73 -11.25 -5.50 0.72
N GLY A 74 -11.56 -6.79 0.89
CA GLY A 74 -10.71 -7.72 1.63
C GLY A 74 -10.38 -8.98 0.83
N SER A 75 -9.09 -9.25 0.65
CA SER A 75 -8.59 -10.54 0.13
C SER A 75 -8.25 -11.49 1.28
N SER A 76 -8.23 -12.80 1.02
CA SER A 76 -8.03 -13.81 2.06
C SER A 76 -7.02 -14.87 1.62
N LEU A 77 -6.22 -15.32 2.58
CA LEU A 77 -5.37 -16.51 2.45
C LEU A 77 -6.09 -17.80 2.86
N ASN A 78 -7.32 -17.71 3.36
CA ASN A 78 -8.10 -18.86 3.82
C ASN A 78 -9.23 -19.23 2.87
N THR A 79 -9.70 -18.29 2.04
CA THR A 79 -10.81 -18.48 1.12
C THR A 79 -10.51 -17.88 -0.25
N SER A 80 -11.13 -18.41 -1.29
CA SER A 80 -11.05 -17.89 -2.66
C SER A 80 -12.00 -16.72 -2.92
N THR A 81 -12.48 -16.04 -1.87
CA THR A 81 -13.47 -14.97 -1.96
C THR A 81 -12.86 -13.62 -1.68
N LEU A 82 -13.18 -12.63 -2.51
CA LEU A 82 -12.96 -11.23 -2.22
C LEU A 82 -14.22 -10.64 -1.57
N ALA A 83 -14.09 -10.07 -0.37
CA ALA A 83 -15.20 -9.48 0.37
C ALA A 83 -15.28 -7.95 0.15
N ASN A 84 -16.49 -7.41 0.20
CA ASN A 84 -16.75 -5.97 0.18
C ASN A 84 -17.56 -5.56 1.41
N TYR A 85 -17.03 -4.58 2.14
CA TYR A 85 -17.67 -3.98 3.30
C TYR A 85 -18.00 -2.53 3.02
N ARG A 86 -19.24 -2.11 3.27
CA ARG A 86 -19.59 -0.69 3.29
C ARG A 86 -19.13 -0.11 4.63
N VAL A 87 -18.47 1.04 4.58
CA VAL A 87 -18.10 1.82 5.77
C VAL A 87 -19.32 2.64 6.18
N LEU A 88 -19.83 2.39 7.39
CA LEU A 88 -20.99 3.14 7.91
C LEU A 88 -20.56 4.37 8.71
N ASN A 89 -19.42 4.25 9.40
CA ASN A 89 -18.75 5.30 10.18
C ASN A 89 -17.34 4.83 10.53
N GLU A 90 -16.63 5.60 11.34
CA GLU A 90 -15.24 5.38 11.78
C GLU A 90 -15.02 4.03 12.47
N THR A 91 -16.07 3.42 13.02
CA THR A 91 -15.98 2.20 13.83
C THR A 91 -16.66 0.99 13.20
N THR A 92 -17.69 1.20 12.38
CA THR A 92 -18.62 0.14 11.97
C THR A 92 -18.60 -0.06 10.46
N ILE A 93 -18.50 -1.31 10.07
CA ILE A 93 -18.58 -1.76 8.68
C ILE A 93 -19.67 -2.82 8.52
N GLU A 94 -20.18 -2.96 7.31
CA GLU A 94 -21.22 -3.93 6.97
C GLU A 94 -20.81 -4.73 5.73
N LEU A 95 -20.80 -6.07 5.81
CA LEU A 95 -20.60 -6.92 4.63
C LEU A 95 -21.77 -6.71 3.67
N THR A 96 -21.48 -6.22 2.47
CA THR A 96 -22.51 -5.96 1.45
C THR A 96 -22.42 -6.91 0.27
N HIS A 97 -21.22 -7.41 -0.03
CA HIS A 97 -21.02 -8.36 -1.11
C HIS A 97 -19.78 -9.23 -0.87
N SER A 98 -19.75 -10.38 -1.54
CA SER A 98 -18.56 -11.22 -1.65
C SER A 98 -18.57 -11.89 -3.00
N ILE A 99 -17.42 -11.97 -3.66
CA ILE A 99 -17.28 -12.64 -4.95
C ILE A 99 -16.19 -13.70 -4.90
N THR A 100 -16.50 -14.88 -5.41
CA THR A 100 -15.53 -15.98 -5.53
C THR A 100 -14.67 -15.80 -6.78
N ALA A 101 -13.37 -16.06 -6.65
CA ALA A 101 -12.46 -16.10 -7.78
C ALA A 101 -12.91 -17.15 -8.82
N THR A 102 -12.81 -16.79 -10.10
CA THR A 102 -13.25 -17.63 -11.24
C THR A 102 -12.11 -17.79 -12.26
N GLY A 103 -12.38 -18.46 -13.38
CA GLY A 103 -11.41 -18.58 -14.47
C GLY A 103 -10.13 -19.28 -14.03
N SER A 104 -8.98 -18.73 -14.43
CA SER A 104 -7.67 -19.25 -14.01
C SER A 104 -7.39 -19.10 -12.52
N CYS A 105 -8.16 -18.27 -11.81
CA CYS A 105 -8.07 -18.05 -10.38
C CYS A 105 -9.03 -18.90 -9.54
N THR A 106 -9.75 -19.83 -10.16
CA THR A 106 -10.68 -20.70 -9.44
C THR A 106 -9.94 -21.46 -8.32
N ASN A 107 -10.52 -21.46 -7.11
CA ASN A 107 -9.96 -22.11 -5.91
C ASN A 107 -8.59 -21.59 -5.45
N THR A 108 -8.15 -20.43 -5.93
CA THR A 108 -6.93 -19.78 -5.43
C THR A 108 -7.26 -18.79 -4.33
N THR A 109 -6.32 -18.59 -3.41
CA THR A 109 -6.38 -17.55 -2.38
C THR A 109 -5.57 -16.32 -2.81
N SER A 110 -5.71 -15.20 -2.10
CA SER A 110 -5.04 -13.95 -2.46
C SER A 110 -4.45 -13.24 -1.24
N PRO A 111 -3.15 -12.85 -1.30
CA PRO A 111 -2.52 -12.05 -0.27
C PRO A 111 -2.75 -10.55 -0.47
N PHE A 112 -3.38 -10.10 -1.57
CA PHE A 112 -3.36 -8.69 -1.95
C PHE A 112 -4.59 -8.26 -2.73
N VAL A 113 -5.11 -7.07 -2.42
CA VAL A 113 -6.14 -6.39 -3.20
C VAL A 113 -5.80 -4.92 -3.34
N THR A 114 -6.05 -4.35 -4.53
CA THR A 114 -5.91 -2.92 -4.79
C THR A 114 -7.02 -2.44 -5.71
N ALA A 115 -7.34 -1.15 -5.69
CA ALA A 115 -8.42 -0.56 -6.46
C ALA A 115 -7.96 0.71 -7.18
N MET A 116 -8.56 0.97 -8.33
CA MET A 116 -8.33 2.23 -9.05
C MET A 116 -8.94 3.41 -8.30
N SER A 117 -8.22 4.53 -8.29
CA SER A 117 -8.71 5.82 -7.77
C SER A 117 -9.50 6.63 -8.81
N SER A 118 -9.65 6.13 -10.03
CA SER A 118 -10.32 6.79 -11.15
C SER A 118 -11.24 5.85 -11.90
N GLU A 119 -12.28 6.40 -12.55
CA GLU A 119 -13.21 5.61 -13.37
C GLU A 119 -12.49 4.72 -14.40
N PRO A 120 -12.90 3.44 -14.53
CA PRO A 120 -14.15 2.87 -14.02
C PRO A 120 -14.05 2.18 -12.64
N TYR A 121 -13.06 2.55 -11.82
CA TYR A 121 -12.90 2.06 -10.43
C TYR A 121 -12.73 0.54 -10.33
N LEU A 122 -12.01 -0.08 -11.27
CA LEU A 122 -11.76 -1.51 -11.22
C LEU A 122 -10.97 -1.92 -9.97
N VAL A 123 -11.24 -3.13 -9.50
CA VAL A 123 -10.53 -3.78 -8.39
C VAL A 123 -9.67 -4.91 -8.95
N PHE A 124 -8.49 -5.11 -8.36
CA PHE A 124 -7.53 -6.12 -8.77
C PHE A 124 -7.06 -6.95 -7.59
N SER A 125 -6.83 -8.23 -7.86
CA SER A 125 -6.30 -9.18 -6.89
C SER A 125 -5.45 -10.21 -7.63
N ALA A 126 -4.46 -10.78 -6.96
CA ALA A 126 -3.59 -11.81 -7.50
C ALA A 126 -3.42 -12.95 -6.51
N SER A 127 -3.04 -14.14 -6.99
CA SER A 127 -2.98 -15.33 -6.16
C SER A 127 -1.58 -15.69 -5.69
N TRP A 128 -1.56 -16.23 -4.47
CA TRP A 128 -0.42 -16.79 -3.75
C TRP A 128 -1.02 -17.63 -2.59
N PRO A 129 -0.40 -18.74 -2.13
CA PRO A 129 0.97 -19.21 -2.40
C PRO A 129 1.13 -20.19 -3.55
N ASP A 130 0.05 -20.60 -4.21
CA ASP A 130 0.12 -21.65 -5.23
C ASP A 130 1.06 -21.27 -6.40
N PRO A 131 1.90 -22.20 -6.91
CA PRO A 131 2.91 -21.93 -7.94
C PRO A 131 2.32 -21.66 -9.33
N ASN A 132 1.02 -21.83 -9.51
CA ASN A 132 0.29 -21.47 -10.72
C ASN A 132 -0.49 -20.19 -10.50
N ALA A 133 0.23 -19.13 -10.13
CA ALA A 133 -0.41 -17.88 -9.82
C ALA A 133 -1.22 -17.31 -10.99
N CYS A 134 -2.22 -16.54 -10.63
CA CYS A 134 -3.12 -15.86 -11.53
C CYS A 134 -3.42 -14.45 -10.97
N ALA A 135 -4.04 -13.61 -11.78
CA ALA A 135 -4.63 -12.38 -11.29
C ALA A 135 -5.97 -12.13 -11.98
N MET A 136 -6.76 -11.27 -11.37
CA MET A 136 -8.12 -10.98 -11.81
C MET A 136 -8.42 -9.48 -11.74
N SER A 137 -9.23 -9.03 -12.68
CA SER A 137 -9.86 -7.70 -12.70
C SER A 137 -11.34 -7.85 -12.39
N LEU A 138 -11.87 -6.93 -11.57
CA LEU A 138 -13.26 -6.94 -11.14
C LEU A 138 -13.90 -5.58 -11.40
N SER A 139 -15.14 -5.58 -11.87
CA SER A 139 -15.94 -4.35 -11.91
C SER A 139 -16.52 -4.04 -10.54
N THR A 140 -16.79 -2.76 -10.32
CA THR A 140 -17.56 -2.28 -9.18
C THR A 140 -18.95 -1.83 -9.63
N SER A 141 -19.92 -2.02 -8.75
CA SER A 141 -21.25 -1.45 -8.87
C SER A 141 -21.24 0.07 -8.66
N ARG A 142 -22.39 0.72 -8.84
CA ARG A 142 -22.55 2.16 -8.60
C ARG A 142 -22.28 2.58 -7.14
N THR A 143 -22.35 1.66 -6.19
CA THR A 143 -22.07 1.94 -4.78
C THR A 143 -20.64 1.60 -4.39
N GLY A 144 -19.76 1.28 -5.35
CA GLY A 144 -18.37 0.89 -5.12
C GLY A 144 -18.16 -0.58 -4.75
N ALA A 145 -19.23 -1.34 -4.47
CA ALA A 145 -19.11 -2.76 -4.14
C ALA A 145 -18.63 -3.58 -5.35
N VAL A 146 -17.73 -4.55 -5.14
CA VAL A 146 -17.32 -5.50 -6.20
C VAL A 146 -18.55 -6.24 -6.76
N ASP A 147 -18.61 -6.38 -8.08
CA ASP A 147 -19.81 -6.86 -8.79
C ASP A 147 -19.55 -8.17 -9.55
N ARG A 148 -18.55 -8.18 -10.46
CA ARG A 148 -18.19 -9.37 -11.22
C ARG A 148 -16.72 -9.40 -11.60
N VAL A 149 -16.17 -10.61 -11.75
CA VAL A 149 -14.87 -10.84 -12.38
C VAL A 149 -15.01 -10.55 -13.88
N LEU A 150 -14.20 -9.62 -14.40
CA LEU A 150 -14.20 -9.23 -15.81
C LEU A 150 -13.23 -10.09 -16.63
N ASP A 151 -12.04 -10.34 -16.07
CA ASP A 151 -11.01 -11.17 -16.69
C ASP A 151 -10.14 -11.84 -15.63
N THR A 152 -9.52 -12.95 -16.02
CA THR A 152 -8.47 -13.63 -15.25
C THR A 152 -7.34 -14.03 -16.16
N TRP A 153 -6.11 -13.83 -15.74
CA TRP A 153 -4.91 -14.23 -16.49
C TRP A 153 -3.97 -15.04 -15.61
N SER A 154 -3.16 -15.89 -16.25
CA SER A 154 -2.18 -16.75 -15.59
C SER A 154 -0.78 -16.22 -15.78
N TYR A 155 0.08 -16.50 -14.80
CA TYR A 155 1.52 -16.31 -14.89
C TYR A 155 2.19 -17.64 -15.27
N ILE A 156 3.53 -17.73 -15.20
CA ILE A 156 4.23 -19.00 -15.42
C ILE A 156 3.99 -19.96 -14.24
N ASN A 157 4.24 -21.25 -14.46
CA ASN A 157 3.98 -22.34 -13.50
C ASN A 157 4.94 -22.38 -12.28
N THR A 158 5.74 -21.34 -12.09
CA THR A 158 6.60 -21.11 -10.91
C THR A 158 6.23 -19.81 -10.20
N SER A 159 5.23 -19.09 -10.69
CA SER A 159 4.86 -17.78 -10.19
C SER A 159 4.05 -17.85 -8.91
N GLY A 160 4.25 -16.85 -8.06
CA GLY A 160 3.48 -16.60 -6.84
C GLY A 160 3.39 -15.10 -6.62
N ILE A 161 2.22 -14.49 -6.89
CA ILE A 161 2.12 -13.02 -6.90
C ILE A 161 1.74 -12.52 -5.51
N HIS A 162 2.67 -11.82 -4.87
CA HIS A 162 2.46 -11.35 -3.51
C HIS A 162 1.95 -9.91 -3.43
N GLY A 163 2.27 -9.06 -4.42
CA GLY A 163 1.92 -7.64 -4.40
C GLY A 163 1.59 -7.09 -5.77
N LEU A 164 0.74 -6.06 -5.77
CA LEU A 164 0.30 -5.35 -6.97
C LEU A 164 0.51 -3.84 -6.82
N ALA A 165 0.88 -3.18 -7.91
CA ALA A 165 0.85 -1.71 -7.98
C ALA A 165 0.26 -1.24 -9.32
N LEU A 166 -0.32 -0.04 -9.31
CA LEU A 166 -0.95 0.56 -10.48
C LEU A 166 -0.11 1.72 -10.98
N SER A 167 0.00 1.90 -12.30
CA SER A 167 0.49 3.17 -12.86
C SER A 167 -0.41 4.34 -12.43
N PRO A 168 0.13 5.54 -12.20
CA PRO A 168 -0.60 6.65 -11.58
C PRO A 168 -1.76 7.18 -12.43
N THR A 169 -1.64 7.12 -13.75
CA THR A 169 -2.70 7.56 -14.67
C THR A 169 -2.94 6.53 -15.77
N PRO A 170 -4.20 6.19 -16.09
CA PRO A 170 -4.52 5.42 -17.28
C PRO A 170 -3.98 6.07 -18.55
N GLN A 171 -3.31 5.30 -19.39
CA GLN A 171 -2.68 5.75 -20.61
C GLN A 171 -3.61 5.58 -21.82
N ARG A 172 -3.57 6.52 -22.78
CA ARG A 172 -4.25 6.37 -24.08
C ARG A 172 -3.25 5.83 -25.10
N ASN A 173 -3.61 4.72 -25.75
CA ASN A 173 -2.81 4.12 -26.83
C ASN A 173 -1.31 3.93 -26.50
N PRO A 174 -0.96 3.21 -25.41
CA PRO A 174 0.44 2.92 -25.16
C PRO A 174 1.02 2.13 -26.36
N PRO A 175 2.16 2.56 -26.93
CA PRO A 175 2.80 1.89 -28.06
C PRO A 175 3.01 0.40 -27.71
N HIS A 176 2.70 -0.47 -28.68
CA HIS A 176 2.70 -1.94 -28.56
C HIS A 176 1.48 -2.59 -27.90
N HIS A 177 0.49 -1.83 -27.45
CA HIS A 177 -0.81 -2.37 -27.03
C HIS A 177 -1.81 -2.45 -28.18
N ASN A 178 -2.78 -3.36 -28.07
CA ASN A 178 -3.90 -3.48 -28.99
C ASN A 178 -4.51 -2.09 -29.21
N ARG A 179 -4.51 -1.60 -30.46
CA ARG A 179 -4.99 -0.26 -30.84
C ARG A 179 -6.53 -0.20 -30.78
N THR A 180 -7.10 -0.50 -29.62
CA THR A 180 -8.54 -0.42 -29.36
C THR A 180 -9.02 1.02 -29.29
N GLY A 181 -8.11 2.00 -29.13
CA GLY A 181 -8.45 3.40 -28.87
C GLY A 181 -8.94 3.64 -27.44
N HIS A 182 -9.01 2.59 -26.62
CA HIS A 182 -9.45 2.65 -25.24
C HIS A 182 -8.32 3.16 -24.32
N ARG A 183 -8.72 3.63 -23.13
CA ARG A 183 -7.77 3.88 -22.04
C ARG A 183 -7.32 2.54 -21.46
N GLN A 184 -6.05 2.47 -21.11
CA GLN A 184 -5.40 1.29 -20.54
C GLN A 184 -4.86 1.65 -19.16
N GLN A 185 -5.06 0.79 -18.17
CA GLN A 185 -4.38 0.90 -16.86
C GLN A 185 -3.23 -0.10 -16.84
N LEU A 186 -2.01 0.33 -16.50
CA LEU A 186 -0.94 -0.62 -16.26
C LEU A 186 -1.01 -1.14 -14.82
N ILE A 187 -0.82 -2.44 -14.68
CA ILE A 187 -0.67 -3.13 -13.40
C ILE A 187 0.69 -3.82 -13.38
N TYR A 188 1.39 -3.64 -12.28
CA TYR A 188 2.66 -4.28 -11.99
C TYR A 188 2.45 -5.36 -10.93
N SER A 189 3.04 -6.52 -11.15
CA SER A 189 2.92 -7.66 -10.24
C SER A 189 4.28 -8.11 -9.76
N ALA A 190 4.43 -8.22 -8.43
CA ALA A 190 5.62 -8.77 -7.80
C ALA A 190 5.48 -10.29 -7.70
N ASP A 191 6.25 -10.99 -8.53
CA ASP A 191 6.30 -12.44 -8.56
C ASP A 191 7.36 -12.97 -7.61
N LEU A 192 6.91 -13.24 -6.39
CA LEU A 192 7.74 -13.65 -5.26
C LEU A 192 8.44 -14.97 -5.55
N ASN A 193 7.72 -15.94 -6.10
CA ASN A 193 8.28 -17.26 -6.35
C ASN A 193 9.05 -17.32 -7.69
N GLY A 194 8.62 -16.55 -8.68
CA GLY A 194 9.18 -16.58 -10.03
C GLY A 194 10.38 -15.68 -10.27
N ASP A 195 10.71 -14.75 -9.35
CA ASP A 195 11.75 -13.72 -9.53
C ASP A 195 11.49 -12.82 -10.76
N PHE A 196 10.24 -12.40 -10.92
CA PHE A 196 9.83 -11.48 -11.99
C PHE A 196 9.09 -10.25 -11.47
N LEU A 197 9.25 -9.14 -12.20
CA LEU A 197 8.33 -8.01 -12.17
C LEU A 197 7.53 -8.03 -13.46
N TRP A 198 6.23 -8.31 -13.35
CA TRP A 198 5.34 -8.35 -14.51
C TRP A 198 4.72 -6.99 -14.75
N THR A 199 4.49 -6.67 -16.03
CA THR A 199 3.69 -5.51 -16.45
C THR A 199 2.55 -6.03 -17.32
N HIS A 200 1.31 -5.74 -16.94
CA HIS A 200 0.12 -6.01 -17.75
C HIS A 200 -0.64 -4.71 -18.03
N SER A 201 -1.24 -4.62 -19.21
CA SER A 201 -2.19 -3.56 -19.56
C SER A 201 -3.62 -4.07 -19.37
N ILE A 202 -4.47 -3.28 -18.72
CA ILE A 202 -5.88 -3.56 -18.51
C ILE A 202 -6.72 -2.62 -19.37
N ASP A 203 -7.48 -3.18 -20.31
CA ASP A 203 -8.40 -2.41 -21.15
C ASP A 203 -9.58 -1.94 -20.30
N LEU A 204 -9.70 -0.64 -20.07
CA LEU A 204 -10.68 -0.10 -19.12
C LEU A 204 -12.14 -0.24 -19.59
N ALA A 205 -12.39 -0.51 -20.88
CA ALA A 205 -13.75 -0.75 -21.36
C ALA A 205 -14.21 -2.20 -21.08
N THR A 206 -13.26 -3.15 -21.07
CA THR A 206 -13.57 -4.58 -21.00
C THR A 206 -13.07 -5.27 -19.74
N GLY A 207 -12.13 -4.66 -19.01
CA GLY A 207 -11.38 -5.26 -17.91
C GLY A 207 -10.31 -6.26 -18.33
N ARG A 208 -10.11 -6.50 -19.64
CA ARG A 208 -9.22 -7.54 -20.14
C ARG A 208 -7.75 -7.18 -19.96
N ALA A 209 -6.98 -8.14 -19.48
CA ALA A 209 -5.54 -8.01 -19.33
C ALA A 209 -4.81 -8.46 -20.60
N ALA A 210 -3.67 -7.82 -20.87
CA ALA A 210 -2.68 -8.29 -21.82
C ALA A 210 -1.30 -8.09 -21.22
N GLU A 211 -0.43 -9.11 -21.31
CA GLU A 211 0.96 -9.00 -20.91
C GLU A 211 1.65 -7.93 -21.77
N VAL A 212 2.36 -7.01 -21.12
CA VAL A 212 3.20 -6.00 -21.77
C VAL A 212 4.63 -6.50 -21.82
N ALA A 213 5.14 -6.89 -20.64
CA ALA A 213 6.51 -7.31 -20.43
C ALA A 213 6.64 -8.03 -19.10
N ARG A 214 7.75 -8.76 -18.95
CA ARG A 214 8.22 -9.27 -17.66
C ARG A 214 9.71 -9.00 -17.55
N PHE A 215 10.12 -8.47 -16.40
CA PHE A 215 11.50 -8.17 -16.08
C PHE A 215 12.02 -9.20 -15.09
N ALA A 216 13.08 -9.92 -15.43
CA ALA A 216 13.71 -10.87 -14.53
C ALA A 216 14.56 -10.11 -13.50
N VAL A 217 14.30 -10.30 -12.21
CA VAL A 217 15.21 -9.84 -11.17
C VAL A 217 16.31 -10.89 -10.95
N SER A 218 17.31 -10.56 -10.13
CA SER A 218 18.35 -11.54 -9.78
C SER A 218 17.70 -12.77 -9.10
N PRO A 219 18.06 -14.02 -9.47
CA PRO A 219 17.47 -15.21 -8.86
C PRO A 219 17.60 -15.25 -7.34
N GLY A 220 16.55 -15.71 -6.64
CA GLY A 220 16.47 -15.80 -5.18
C GLY A 220 16.18 -14.46 -4.48
N THR A 221 15.81 -13.43 -5.24
CA THR A 221 15.54 -12.09 -4.71
C THR A 221 14.15 -12.02 -4.09
N HIS A 222 13.19 -12.68 -4.73
CA HIS A 222 11.78 -12.80 -4.33
C HIS A 222 11.06 -11.44 -4.18
N PRO A 223 10.73 -10.74 -5.29
CA PRO A 223 9.93 -9.52 -5.25
C PRO A 223 8.60 -9.73 -4.54
N ARG A 224 8.31 -8.91 -3.53
CA ARG A 224 7.13 -9.08 -2.67
C ARG A 224 6.07 -8.02 -2.91
N HIS A 225 6.34 -6.76 -2.55
CA HIS A 225 5.40 -5.64 -2.72
C HIS A 225 6.02 -4.53 -3.56
N LEU A 226 5.14 -3.71 -4.15
CA LEU A 226 5.48 -2.70 -5.15
C LEU A 226 4.88 -1.34 -4.81
N ALA A 227 5.58 -0.27 -5.14
CA ALA A 227 5.05 1.08 -5.17
C ALA A 227 5.46 1.76 -6.48
N VAL A 228 4.61 2.63 -7.01
CA VAL A 228 4.90 3.40 -8.23
C VAL A 228 4.92 4.88 -7.89
N HIS A 229 5.97 5.58 -8.29
CA HIS A 229 6.05 7.01 -8.08
C HIS A 229 4.96 7.76 -8.90
N PRO A 230 4.31 8.81 -8.36
CA PRO A 230 3.19 9.47 -9.04
C PRO A 230 3.52 10.11 -10.39
N ASN A 231 4.78 10.37 -10.71
CA ASN A 231 5.18 10.81 -12.06
C ASN A 231 5.16 9.67 -13.09
N GLY A 232 5.07 8.41 -12.65
CA GLY A 232 5.02 7.22 -13.51
C GLY A 232 6.37 6.80 -14.10
N GLU A 233 7.48 7.36 -13.64
CA GLU A 233 8.83 7.09 -14.19
C GLU A 233 9.61 6.05 -13.38
N ARG A 234 9.20 5.79 -12.14
CA ARG A 234 9.89 4.91 -11.20
C ARG A 234 8.93 3.94 -10.51
N LEU A 235 9.40 2.71 -10.38
CA LEU A 235 8.78 1.65 -9.60
C LEU A 235 9.76 1.18 -8.53
N TYR A 236 9.26 0.94 -7.32
CA TYR A 236 10.04 0.40 -6.23
C TYR A 236 9.53 -0.99 -5.90
N ALA A 237 10.43 -1.95 -5.76
CA ALA A 237 10.10 -3.28 -5.30
C ALA A 237 10.86 -3.61 -4.02
N VAL A 238 10.14 -4.12 -3.02
CA VAL A 238 10.79 -4.80 -1.91
C VAL A 238 11.02 -6.25 -2.27
N HIS A 239 12.23 -6.71 -2.02
CA HIS A 239 12.71 -8.05 -2.29
C HIS A 239 12.82 -8.81 -0.97
N GLU A 240 11.96 -9.79 -0.77
CA GLU A 240 11.78 -10.47 0.51
C GLU A 240 13.07 -11.16 0.98
N SER A 241 13.66 -11.98 0.11
CA SER A 241 14.80 -12.81 0.47
C SER A 241 16.14 -12.09 0.31
N ALA A 242 16.23 -11.16 -0.66
CA ALA A 242 17.40 -10.28 -0.76
C ALA A 242 17.45 -9.20 0.34
N ASN A 243 16.40 -9.08 1.16
CA ASN A 243 16.27 -8.08 2.22
C ASN A 243 16.62 -6.65 1.78
N SER A 244 16.07 -6.23 0.64
CA SER A 244 16.36 -4.96 -0.01
C SER A 244 15.12 -4.29 -0.58
N VAL A 245 15.24 -2.98 -0.83
CA VAL A 245 14.33 -2.24 -1.71
C VAL A 245 15.11 -1.79 -2.93
N ALA A 246 14.59 -2.09 -4.12
CA ALA A 246 15.19 -1.71 -5.39
C ALA A 246 14.31 -0.71 -6.13
N GLU A 247 14.95 0.30 -6.73
CA GLU A 247 14.36 1.26 -7.66
C GLU A 247 14.53 0.73 -9.08
N TYR A 248 13.47 0.83 -9.87
CA TYR A 248 13.43 0.48 -11.27
C TYR A 248 12.98 1.65 -12.12
N ALA A 249 13.65 1.85 -13.25
CA ALA A 249 13.23 2.77 -14.28
C ALA A 249 12.11 2.15 -15.12
N LEU A 250 11.04 2.91 -15.34
CA LEU A 250 9.98 2.54 -16.27
C LEU A 250 10.30 3.11 -17.66
N ASP A 251 9.98 2.35 -18.69
CA ASP A 251 10.10 2.80 -20.08
C ASP A 251 9.01 3.83 -20.40
N GLU A 252 9.38 5.00 -20.91
CA GLU A 252 8.42 6.09 -21.17
C GLU A 252 7.36 5.72 -22.22
N ALA A 253 7.72 4.86 -23.17
CA ALA A 253 6.82 4.47 -24.25
C ALA A 253 5.82 3.42 -23.77
N THR A 254 6.29 2.35 -23.14
CA THR A 254 5.47 1.19 -22.80
C THR A 254 4.97 1.19 -21.35
N GLY A 255 5.60 1.97 -20.48
CA GLY A 255 5.44 1.89 -19.03
C GLY A 255 6.01 0.62 -18.41
N ALA A 256 6.66 -0.26 -19.18
CA ALA A 256 7.23 -1.49 -18.65
C ALA A 256 8.47 -1.25 -17.79
N VAL A 257 8.75 -2.16 -16.87
CA VAL A 257 10.01 -2.18 -16.12
C VAL A 257 11.18 -2.38 -17.09
N ARG A 258 12.08 -1.40 -17.17
CA ARG A 258 13.18 -1.36 -18.13
C ARG A 258 14.51 -1.80 -17.54
N ALA A 259 14.82 -1.33 -16.34
CA ALA A 259 16.10 -1.59 -15.68
C ALA A 259 16.00 -1.37 -14.16
N GLU A 260 16.74 -2.16 -13.41
CA GLU A 260 17.09 -1.84 -12.02
C GLU A 260 18.08 -0.66 -12.02
N VAL A 261 17.78 0.38 -11.23
CA VAL A 261 18.60 1.60 -11.10
C VAL A 261 19.55 1.47 -9.92
N VAL A 262 18.99 1.11 -8.76
CA VAL A 262 19.73 0.97 -7.50
C VAL A 262 18.98 0.05 -6.55
N SER A 263 19.71 -0.64 -5.68
CA SER A 263 19.14 -1.44 -4.60
C SER A 263 19.79 -1.09 -3.26
N HIS A 264 18.97 -1.01 -2.21
CA HIS A 264 19.39 -0.64 -0.86
C HIS A 264 19.03 -1.74 0.14
N PRO A 265 19.98 -2.19 0.98
CA PRO A 265 19.71 -3.20 2.00
C PRO A 265 18.83 -2.63 3.12
N LEU A 266 17.78 -3.38 3.47
CA LEU A 266 16.83 -3.06 4.53
C LEU A 266 17.24 -3.58 5.91
N ILE A 267 18.26 -4.44 5.96
CA ILE A 267 18.89 -4.94 7.19
C ILE A 267 20.31 -4.40 7.37
N PRO A 268 20.84 -4.30 8.60
CA PRO A 268 22.22 -3.86 8.86
C PRO A 268 23.28 -4.80 8.25
N PRO A 269 24.46 -4.28 7.88
CA PRO A 269 25.57 -5.15 7.51
C PRO A 269 26.01 -6.01 8.70
N GLY A 270 26.45 -7.25 8.42
CA GLY A 270 27.00 -8.15 9.43
C GLY A 270 25.97 -8.94 10.25
N VAL A 271 24.67 -8.78 9.99
CA VAL A 271 23.63 -9.70 10.49
C VAL A 271 23.48 -10.88 9.53
N ASP A 272 22.94 -11.99 10.03
CA ASP A 272 22.57 -13.13 9.20
C ASP A 272 21.30 -12.82 8.40
N PRO A 273 21.36 -12.73 7.05
CA PRO A 273 20.21 -12.39 6.22
C PRO A 273 19.12 -13.47 6.24
N GLU A 274 19.45 -14.73 6.56
CA GLU A 274 18.45 -15.81 6.60
C GLU A 274 17.44 -15.63 7.72
N ARG A 275 17.76 -14.80 8.73
CA ARG A 275 16.88 -14.46 9.86
C ARG A 275 15.84 -13.39 9.53
N TYR A 276 15.76 -12.94 8.27
CA TYR A 276 14.95 -11.79 7.87
C TYR A 276 14.16 -12.01 6.59
N TRP A 277 12.98 -11.39 6.53
CA TRP A 277 12.15 -11.27 5.35
C TRP A 277 11.64 -9.85 5.17
N SER A 278 12.02 -9.21 4.06
CA SER A 278 11.47 -7.89 3.70
C SER A 278 10.02 -7.97 3.23
N ALA A 279 9.21 -6.98 3.62
CA ALA A 279 7.76 -7.11 3.62
C ALA A 279 7.07 -6.05 2.75
N GLU A 280 7.14 -4.79 3.16
CA GLU A 280 6.31 -3.71 2.61
C GLU A 280 7.13 -2.62 1.96
N VAL A 281 6.57 -1.98 0.93
CA VAL A 281 7.07 -0.71 0.39
C VAL A 281 5.91 0.23 0.07
N MET A 282 5.98 1.46 0.58
CA MET A 282 4.94 2.44 0.32
C MET A 282 5.51 3.86 0.22
N LEU A 283 4.89 4.66 -0.63
CA LEU A 283 5.15 6.10 -0.68
C LEU A 283 4.29 6.81 0.36
N GLY A 284 4.89 7.75 1.07
CA GLY A 284 4.14 8.71 1.89
C GLY A 284 3.21 9.58 1.04
N PRO A 285 2.25 10.28 1.66
CA PRO A 285 1.37 11.17 0.92
C PRO A 285 2.17 12.27 0.21
N PRO A 286 1.67 12.79 -0.93
CA PRO A 286 2.28 13.92 -1.59
C PRO A 286 2.33 15.11 -0.62
N GLY A 287 3.50 15.76 -0.53
CA GLY A 287 3.68 16.90 0.35
C GLY A 287 3.17 18.20 -0.27
N ALA A 288 2.91 19.23 0.55
CA ALA A 288 2.39 20.52 0.11
C ALA A 288 3.19 21.25 -0.99
N THR A 289 4.44 20.84 -1.24
CA THR A 289 5.34 21.47 -2.23
C THR A 289 5.92 20.48 -3.25
N VAL A 290 5.68 19.17 -3.12
CA VAL A 290 6.14 18.15 -4.07
C VAL A 290 4.97 17.25 -4.41
N ALA A 291 4.53 17.30 -5.66
CA ALA A 291 3.53 16.39 -6.20
C ALA A 291 4.18 15.00 -6.35
N GLY A 292 4.05 14.18 -5.31
CA GLY A 292 4.74 12.89 -5.22
C GLY A 292 5.10 12.61 -3.77
N GLY A 293 4.94 11.37 -3.32
CA GLY A 293 5.37 10.98 -1.99
C GLY A 293 6.86 11.24 -1.81
N ARG A 294 7.21 12.21 -0.95
CA ARG A 294 8.62 12.59 -0.71
C ARG A 294 9.43 11.53 0.01
N TYR A 295 8.74 10.56 0.61
CA TYR A 295 9.34 9.55 1.46
C TYR A 295 8.87 8.18 1.00
N LEU A 296 9.83 7.28 0.78
CA LEU A 296 9.58 5.86 0.55
C LEU A 296 9.87 5.11 1.85
N TRP A 297 8.86 4.41 2.34
CA TRP A 297 8.95 3.53 3.51
C TRP A 297 9.16 2.11 3.02
N ALA A 298 10.08 1.38 3.66
CA ALA A 298 10.27 -0.04 3.38
C ALA A 298 10.63 -0.81 4.66
N THR A 299 10.16 -2.05 4.77
CA THR A 299 10.26 -2.83 6.02
C THR A 299 10.93 -4.19 5.83
N ALA A 300 11.66 -4.62 6.85
CA ALA A 300 12.19 -5.97 7.02
C ALA A 300 11.72 -6.56 8.34
N ARG A 301 11.24 -7.80 8.33
CA ARG A 301 10.78 -8.51 9.53
C ARG A 301 11.84 -9.51 9.95
N ALA A 302 12.06 -9.63 11.25
CA ALA A 302 12.79 -10.77 11.80
C ALA A 302 11.92 -12.04 11.69
N ARG A 303 12.56 -13.19 11.50
CA ARG A 303 11.92 -14.51 11.48
C ARG A 303 11.97 -15.21 12.84
N ASP A 304 12.94 -14.82 13.65
CA ASP A 304 13.19 -15.41 14.96
C ASP A 304 12.82 -14.41 16.07
N ASP A 305 12.27 -14.92 17.17
CA ASP A 305 11.75 -14.10 18.28
C ASP A 305 12.84 -13.32 19.05
N ASP A 306 14.12 -13.71 18.90
CA ASP A 306 15.28 -13.05 19.51
C ASP A 306 15.94 -12.00 18.59
N ALA A 307 15.38 -11.76 17.41
CA ALA A 307 15.81 -10.72 16.49
C ALA A 307 14.75 -9.62 16.32
N VAL A 308 15.21 -8.42 15.97
CA VAL A 308 14.35 -7.27 15.66
C VAL A 308 14.33 -7.05 14.16
N GLY A 309 13.16 -6.81 13.56
CA GLY A 309 13.04 -6.30 12.19
C GLY A 309 13.60 -4.88 12.02
N TYR A 310 13.34 -4.23 10.88
CA TYR A 310 13.82 -2.90 10.55
C TYR A 310 12.82 -2.11 9.70
N VAL A 311 12.78 -0.80 9.91
CA VAL A 311 12.11 0.16 9.03
C VAL A 311 13.16 1.05 8.43
N SER A 312 13.09 1.24 7.11
CA SER A 312 13.90 2.22 6.40
C SER A 312 13.01 3.29 5.78
N VAL A 313 13.48 4.54 5.81
CA VAL A 313 12.86 5.66 5.08
C VAL A 313 13.89 6.27 4.16
N PHE A 314 13.48 6.46 2.92
CA PHE A 314 14.28 7.05 1.87
C PHE A 314 13.67 8.37 1.44
N LEU A 315 14.53 9.34 1.16
CA LEU A 315 14.14 10.60 0.53
C LEU A 315 14.03 10.35 -0.97
N VAL A 316 12.90 10.74 -1.55
CA VAL A 316 12.61 10.59 -2.97
C VAL A 316 12.61 11.97 -3.65
N GLY A 317 13.33 12.07 -4.77
CA GLY A 317 13.41 13.26 -5.60
C GLY A 317 12.14 13.51 -6.40
N ALA A 318 12.02 14.68 -7.02
CA ALA A 318 10.87 15.01 -7.86
C ALA A 318 10.77 14.12 -9.13
N ASP A 319 11.89 13.58 -9.58
CA ASP A 319 11.99 12.59 -10.66
C ASP A 319 11.62 11.16 -10.20
N GLY A 320 11.33 10.98 -8.91
CA GLY A 320 11.07 9.68 -8.31
C GLY A 320 12.34 8.89 -8.01
N GLY A 321 13.54 9.44 -8.18
CA GLY A 321 14.76 8.74 -7.80
C GLY A 321 14.92 8.67 -6.27
N ILE A 322 15.45 7.57 -5.76
CA ILE A 322 15.93 7.52 -4.37
C ILE A 322 17.16 8.42 -4.26
N VAL A 323 17.04 9.52 -3.52
CA VAL A 323 18.14 10.45 -3.27
C VAL A 323 19.08 9.87 -2.24
N GLU A 324 18.53 9.40 -1.12
CA GLU A 324 19.30 8.69 -0.09
C GLU A 324 18.39 7.96 0.90
N ARG A 325 19.00 7.06 1.68
CA ARG A 325 18.40 6.51 2.89
C ARG A 325 18.56 7.50 4.05
N MET A 326 17.45 8.07 4.50
CA MET A 326 17.44 9.00 5.63
C MET A 326 17.69 8.27 6.95
N LEU A 327 17.06 7.10 7.10
CA LEU A 327 17.10 6.33 8.33
C LEU A 327 16.84 4.86 8.06
N ARG A 328 17.46 4.03 8.89
CA ARG A 328 17.10 2.63 9.11
C ARG A 328 17.17 2.39 10.60
N VAL A 329 16.04 2.08 11.19
CA VAL A 329 15.91 1.87 12.61
C VAL A 329 15.42 0.44 12.85
N PRO A 330 15.95 -0.27 13.86
CA PRO A 330 15.39 -1.55 14.24
C PRO A 330 13.92 -1.36 14.59
N THR A 331 13.06 -2.27 14.14
CA THR A 331 11.71 -2.39 14.67
C THR A 331 11.81 -2.85 16.11
N THR A 332 11.84 -1.87 17.00
CA THR A 332 11.25 -1.99 18.33
C THR A 332 10.40 -0.75 18.54
N THR A 333 9.71 -0.35 17.45
CA THR A 333 9.12 0.95 17.10
C THR A 333 10.07 2.02 16.52
N ARG A 334 9.50 3.00 15.73
CA ARG A 334 9.71 4.48 15.61
C ARG A 334 9.83 5.28 14.20
N GLY A 335 8.83 6.10 13.62
CA GLY A 335 8.79 6.97 12.31
C GLY A 335 7.45 7.59 11.60
N GLU A 336 7.34 8.79 10.95
CA GLU A 336 6.10 9.60 10.55
C GLU A 336 4.84 8.81 10.17
N TYR A 337 3.73 9.01 10.90
CA TYR A 337 2.56 8.13 11.02
C TYR A 337 2.47 7.02 9.96
N ALA A 338 3.30 6.00 10.15
CA ALA A 338 3.10 4.70 9.55
C ALA A 338 2.40 3.83 10.60
N ALA A 339 1.22 3.32 10.25
CA ALA A 339 0.57 2.26 11.00
C ALA A 339 1.26 0.95 10.65
N MET A 340 2.03 0.42 11.59
CA MET A 340 2.72 -0.83 11.43
C MET A 340 2.05 -1.90 12.27
N THR A 341 1.63 -2.95 11.60
CA THR A 341 1.00 -4.12 12.15
C THR A 341 2.07 -5.18 12.44
N ASP A 342 1.92 -5.88 13.57
CA ASP A 342 2.75 -7.03 13.89
C ASP A 342 1.90 -8.27 14.12
N TYR A 343 2.38 -9.37 13.55
CA TYR A 343 1.96 -10.73 13.84
C TYR A 343 3.25 -11.53 14.11
N PRO A 344 3.33 -12.32 15.19
CA PRO A 344 2.23 -12.83 16.01
C PRO A 344 1.86 -12.01 17.27
N GLU A 345 2.57 -10.91 17.57
CA GLU A 345 2.38 -10.19 18.84
C GLU A 345 1.06 -9.42 18.92
N GLY A 346 0.38 -9.20 17.80
CA GLY A 346 -1.00 -8.74 17.76
C GLY A 346 -1.18 -7.28 18.18
N TYR A 347 -0.37 -6.38 17.63
CA TYR A 347 -0.47 -4.95 17.92
C TYR A 347 -0.35 -4.09 16.66
N VAL A 348 -0.78 -2.84 16.80
CA VAL A 348 -0.55 -1.78 15.82
C VAL A 348 0.29 -0.69 16.47
N LEU A 349 1.33 -0.25 15.77
CA LEU A 349 2.20 0.85 16.19
C LEU A 349 1.99 2.05 15.29
N LEU A 350 1.96 3.22 15.90
CA LEU A 350 2.06 4.47 15.18
C LEU A 350 3.43 5.09 15.34
N TRP A 351 4.09 5.17 14.20
CA TRP A 351 5.42 5.69 14.06
C TRP A 351 5.31 7.25 13.86
N LYS A 352 6.32 8.09 14.18
CA LYS A 352 6.46 9.55 13.90
C LYS A 352 7.90 9.98 13.49
N LEU A 353 8.10 10.82 12.46
CA LEU A 353 9.43 11.29 12.00
C LEU A 353 9.65 12.60 12.73
N ASP A 354 10.88 12.82 13.15
CA ASP A 354 11.22 13.90 14.05
C ASP A 354 12.58 14.50 13.69
N GLY A 355 12.86 15.70 14.22
CA GLY A 355 14.05 16.45 13.90
C GLY A 355 14.02 16.98 12.46
N ARG A 356 12.88 17.55 12.04
CA ARG A 356 12.71 18.20 10.74
C ARG A 356 13.83 19.23 10.50
N ARG A 357 14.50 19.13 9.37
CA ARG A 357 15.48 20.12 8.89
C ARG A 357 15.22 20.43 7.42
N GLU A 358 15.19 21.72 7.09
CA GLU A 358 15.18 22.17 5.70
C GLU A 358 16.61 22.23 5.17
N ARG A 359 16.81 21.73 3.95
CA ARG A 359 18.10 21.70 3.26
C ARG A 359 18.25 22.88 2.33
N ALA A 360 19.50 23.12 1.92
CA ALA A 360 19.84 24.19 0.99
C ALA A 360 19.28 23.96 -0.43
N ASP A 361 19.01 22.70 -0.81
CA ASP A 361 18.37 22.31 -2.06
C ASP A 361 16.82 22.41 -2.01
N GLY A 362 16.27 22.88 -0.89
CA GLY A 362 14.82 23.01 -0.68
C GLY A 362 14.12 21.72 -0.25
N LEU A 363 14.85 20.60 -0.10
CA LEU A 363 14.30 19.35 0.41
C LEU A 363 14.16 19.41 1.94
N VAL A 364 13.18 18.67 2.47
CA VAL A 364 13.00 18.49 3.91
C VAL A 364 13.51 17.11 4.29
N GLU A 365 14.34 17.06 5.32
CA GLU A 365 14.77 15.81 5.93
C GLU A 365 14.30 15.72 7.38
N TYR A 366 14.30 14.51 7.90
CA TYR A 366 14.08 14.17 9.30
C TYR A 366 15.26 13.34 9.76
N ARG A 367 15.73 13.62 10.97
CA ARG A 367 16.91 12.97 11.55
C ARG A 367 16.55 11.72 12.33
N ASN A 368 15.33 11.67 12.83
CA ASN A 368 14.85 10.62 13.70
C ASN A 368 13.53 10.08 13.19
N ALA A 369 13.29 8.85 13.58
CA ALA A 369 12.04 8.17 13.45
C ALA A 369 11.76 7.60 14.85
N MET A 370 10.52 7.79 15.37
CA MET A 370 10.05 7.67 16.76
C MET A 370 8.60 7.16 16.87
N ALA A 371 8.18 6.11 17.59
CA ALA A 371 6.80 5.68 17.68
C ALA A 371 6.23 6.26 18.92
N VAL A 372 5.01 6.69 18.73
CA VAL A 372 4.36 7.61 19.63
C VAL A 372 3.16 6.96 20.26
N ALA A 373 2.63 5.89 19.66
CA ALA A 373 1.53 5.14 20.23
C ALA A 373 1.52 3.66 19.82
N ARG A 374 0.82 2.84 20.62
CA ARG A 374 0.62 1.41 20.43
C ARG A 374 -0.81 1.06 20.82
N ALA A 375 -1.49 0.26 20.00
CA ALA A 375 -2.77 -0.34 20.32
C ALA A 375 -2.62 -1.87 20.29
N ASP A 376 -2.89 -2.53 21.40
CA ASP A 376 -2.87 -4.00 21.50
C ASP A 376 -4.22 -4.58 21.06
N VAL A 377 -4.17 -5.64 20.25
CA VAL A 377 -5.34 -6.37 19.75
C VAL A 377 -5.38 -7.74 20.43
N GLY A 378 -6.07 -7.79 21.57
CA GLY A 378 -5.95 -8.87 22.56
C GLY A 378 -6.60 -10.21 22.23
N ASP A 379 -7.13 -10.43 21.02
CA ASP A 379 -7.76 -11.69 20.62
C ASP A 379 -6.84 -12.64 19.81
N GLY A 380 -5.59 -12.22 19.54
CA GLY A 380 -4.56 -13.05 18.91
C GLY A 380 -4.71 -13.24 17.39
N GLY A 381 -5.72 -12.63 16.76
CA GLY A 381 -5.96 -12.71 15.31
C GLY A 381 -5.17 -11.71 14.47
N CYS A 382 -4.61 -10.70 15.13
CA CYS A 382 -3.99 -9.51 14.54
C CYS A 382 -2.50 -9.70 14.26
N CYS A 383 -1.87 -9.06 13.28
CA CYS A 383 -2.44 -8.06 12.37
C CYS A 383 -1.91 -8.27 10.94
N ALA A 384 -2.77 -8.07 9.94
CA ALA A 384 -2.39 -8.11 8.53
C ALA A 384 -1.84 -6.74 8.07
N ASN A 385 -2.64 -5.90 7.42
CA ASN A 385 -2.29 -4.51 7.09
C ASN A 385 -3.29 -3.51 7.70
N ALA A 386 -2.88 -2.24 7.78
CA ALA A 386 -3.69 -1.12 8.25
C ALA A 386 -4.01 -0.14 7.11
N ILE A 387 -5.23 0.41 7.09
CA ILE A 387 -5.67 1.42 6.12
C ILE A 387 -6.27 2.64 6.84
N TRP A 388 -5.81 3.85 6.48
CA TRP A 388 -6.22 5.11 7.10
C TRP A 388 -7.56 5.61 6.57
N TYR A 389 -8.52 5.84 7.46
CA TYR A 389 -9.85 6.37 7.15
C TYR A 389 -9.87 7.91 7.14
N SER A 390 -9.57 8.55 8.26
CA SER A 390 -9.57 10.01 8.42
C SER A 390 -8.19 10.66 8.34
#